data_AF-A0A9W8XRH0-F1
#
_entry.id   AF-A0A9W8XRH0-F1
#
_cell.length_a   1.000
_cell.length_b   1.000
_cell.length_c   1.000
_cell.angle_alpha   90.00
_cell.angle_beta   90.00
_cell.angle_gamma   90.00
#
_symmetry.space_group_name_H-M   'P 1'
#
loop_
_entity.id
_entity.type
_entity.pdbx_description
1 polymer ?
#
loop_
_entity_poly.entity_id
_entity_poly.type
_entity_poly.pdbx_seq_one_letter_code
_entity_poly.pdbx_strand_id
1 'polypeptide(L)'
;MDGESEGIYTPFEIEDSIAKMSTEYMFSLCWGLKPPDVGQNCHALDSFDLTQGSTCIVPFLYSILGSGLFGRIPFPMPSKIPFSSFMDVPWVFRGNAEVFAECHVQKMTEPDFLTGTWMGYYTDQRPVNHRHFALVGPPMNDINIVAEPSSALDQKGHIHCSRSSGFDSHGPFTVCGDFHPDGRVEFVKSYTLHSWEWQYNGVVVPFGIVGRWSDLEGNFGGHFWIWKKDWCDTQTP
;
A
#
# COMPACT_ATOMS: atom_id res chain seq x y z
N MET A 1 -15.37 34.66 42.17
CA MET A 1 -14.36 33.60 42.42
C MET A 1 -15.08 32.31 42.15
N ASP A 2 -15.16 31.95 40.87
CA ASP A 2 -15.77 30.70 40.44
C ASP A 2 -14.65 29.66 40.43
N GLY A 3 -14.78 28.67 41.31
CA GLY A 3 -13.83 27.58 41.42
C GLY A 3 -14.08 26.58 40.30
N GLU A 4 -13.17 26.53 39.33
CA GLU A 4 -13.10 25.43 38.38
C GLU A 4 -12.73 24.15 39.15
N SER A 5 -13.65 23.19 39.19
CA SER A 5 -13.35 21.85 39.65
C SER A 5 -12.51 21.14 38.59
N GLU A 6 -11.24 20.86 38.89
CA GLU A 6 -10.43 19.93 38.10
C GLU A 6 -11.13 18.56 38.10
N GLY A 7 -11.74 18.23 36.96
CA GLY A 7 -12.40 16.95 36.73
C GLY A 7 -11.37 15.83 36.72
N ILE A 8 -11.30 15.06 37.82
CA ILE A 8 -10.55 13.80 37.86
C ILE A 8 -11.37 12.79 37.06
N TYR A 9 -10.97 12.57 35.81
CA TYR A 9 -11.56 11.56 34.95
C TYR A 9 -11.36 10.17 35.55
N THR A 10 -12.44 9.38 35.58
CA THR A 10 -12.37 7.98 35.99
C THR A 10 -11.70 7.13 34.89
N PRO A 11 -11.06 5.99 35.21
CA PRO A 11 -10.37 5.16 34.23
C PRO A 11 -11.22 4.74 33.01
N PHE A 12 -12.54 4.60 33.18
CA PHE A 12 -13.47 4.28 32.11
C PHE A 12 -13.78 5.48 31.19
N GLU A 13 -13.78 6.70 31.73
CA GLU A 13 -13.93 7.93 30.92
C GLU A 13 -12.65 8.25 30.13
N ILE A 14 -11.48 7.79 30.62
CA ILE A 14 -10.22 7.85 29.88
C ILE A 14 -10.26 6.88 28.70
N GLU A 15 -10.79 5.66 28.86
CA GLU A 15 -10.95 4.71 27.75
C GLU A 15 -11.93 5.22 26.69
N ASP A 16 -13.08 5.77 27.09
CA ASP A 16 -14.04 6.37 26.15
C ASP A 16 -13.49 7.65 25.50
N SER A 17 -12.71 8.46 26.23
CA SER A 17 -12.06 9.65 25.65
C SER A 17 -10.89 9.29 24.73
N ILE A 18 -10.14 8.22 25.00
CA ILE A 18 -9.09 7.71 24.11
C ILE A 18 -9.72 7.03 22.90
N ALA A 19 -10.82 6.27 23.07
CA ALA A 19 -11.58 5.73 21.96
C ALA A 19 -12.14 6.88 21.11
N LYS A 20 -12.79 7.88 21.70
CA LYS A 20 -13.38 9.00 20.96
C LYS A 20 -12.35 9.93 20.34
N MET A 21 -11.23 10.23 21.02
CA MET A 21 -10.10 10.96 20.43
C MET A 21 -9.39 10.14 19.37
N SER A 22 -9.16 8.84 19.57
CA SER A 22 -8.56 8.01 18.52
C SER A 22 -9.49 7.89 17.34
N THR A 23 -10.80 7.77 17.54
CA THR A 23 -11.77 7.75 16.44
C THR A 23 -11.81 9.12 15.74
N GLU A 24 -11.90 10.25 16.43
CA GLU A 24 -11.88 11.60 15.84
C GLU A 24 -10.52 11.99 15.22
N TYR A 25 -9.41 11.53 15.78
CA TYR A 25 -8.07 11.67 15.22
C TYR A 25 -7.87 10.71 14.01
N MET A 26 -8.52 9.55 14.00
CA MET A 26 -8.65 8.66 12.84
C MET A 26 -9.61 9.22 11.77
N PHE A 27 -10.59 10.04 12.16
CA PHE A 27 -11.58 10.70 11.28
C PHE A 27 -11.06 12.02 10.67
N SER A 28 -9.93 12.52 11.16
CA SER A 28 -9.32 13.74 10.66
C SER A 28 -8.61 13.51 9.32
N LEU A 29 -8.78 14.48 8.42
CA LEU A 29 -8.02 14.74 7.18
C LEU A 29 -6.48 14.73 7.35
N CYS A 30 -5.97 14.54 8.57
CA CYS A 30 -4.55 14.57 8.95
C CYS A 30 -3.70 13.40 8.42
N TRP A 31 -4.28 12.39 7.77
CA TRP A 31 -3.52 11.19 7.38
C TRP A 31 -2.98 11.21 5.94
N GLY A 32 -3.10 12.31 5.21
CA GLY A 32 -2.41 12.47 3.92
C GLY A 32 -2.92 11.61 2.75
N LEU A 33 -3.84 10.66 2.97
CA LEU A 33 -4.52 9.88 1.91
C LEU A 33 -5.66 10.67 1.25
N LYS A 34 -5.48 11.99 1.07
CA LYS A 34 -6.45 12.81 0.32
C LYS A 34 -6.43 12.33 -1.13
N PRO A 35 -7.59 12.18 -1.81
CA PRO A 35 -7.61 12.05 -3.25
C PRO A 35 -6.78 13.18 -3.89
N PRO A 36 -6.02 12.91 -4.96
CA PRO A 36 -5.30 13.97 -5.67
C PRO A 36 -6.28 15.07 -6.11
N ASP A 37 -5.86 16.34 -6.04
CA ASP A 37 -6.72 17.48 -6.39
C ASP A 37 -7.07 17.44 -7.88
N VAL A 38 -8.32 17.10 -8.20
CA VAL A 38 -8.84 16.90 -9.57
C VAL A 38 -8.81 18.19 -10.41
N GLY A 39 -8.52 19.36 -9.79
CA GLY A 39 -8.54 20.68 -10.41
C GLY A 39 -7.20 21.22 -10.96
N GLN A 40 -6.08 20.52 -10.78
CA GLN A 40 -4.78 20.94 -11.33
C GLN A 40 -4.37 20.02 -12.48
N ASN A 41 -4.14 20.62 -13.66
CA ASN A 41 -3.64 20.04 -14.92
C ASN A 41 -3.26 18.55 -14.88
N CYS A 42 -3.95 17.78 -15.72
CA CYS A 42 -3.97 16.32 -15.90
C CYS A 42 -2.62 15.61 -16.08
N HIS A 43 -1.50 16.35 -16.10
CA HIS A 43 -0.13 15.82 -16.21
C HIS A 43 0.59 15.70 -14.86
N ALA A 44 0.08 16.31 -13.78
CA ALA A 44 0.66 16.16 -12.44
C ALA A 44 0.18 14.91 -11.69
N LEU A 45 -0.73 14.15 -12.30
CA LEU A 45 -1.15 12.84 -11.80
C LEU A 45 -0.07 11.78 -12.05
N ASP A 46 0.99 12.04 -12.83
CA ASP A 46 1.84 10.99 -13.41
C ASP A 46 2.90 10.34 -12.51
N SER A 47 3.12 10.79 -11.26
CA SER A 47 4.09 10.11 -10.40
C SER A 47 3.62 9.99 -8.96
N PHE A 48 3.13 8.81 -8.61
CA PHE A 48 3.16 8.37 -7.21
C PHE A 48 4.61 8.07 -6.85
N ASP A 49 5.25 8.93 -6.06
CA ASP A 49 6.69 8.85 -5.78
C ASP A 49 7.01 8.07 -4.50
N LEU A 50 8.30 7.82 -4.26
CA LEU A 50 8.78 7.08 -3.08
C LEU A 50 8.42 7.77 -1.75
N THR A 51 8.36 9.10 -1.72
CA THR A 51 8.01 9.87 -0.53
C THR A 51 6.52 9.67 -0.21
N GLN A 52 5.67 9.76 -1.22
CA GLN A 52 4.24 9.48 -1.11
C GLN A 52 4.01 8.02 -0.70
N GLY A 53 4.68 7.06 -1.35
CA GLY A 53 4.59 5.64 -0.98
C GLY A 53 4.97 5.37 0.47
N SER A 54 6.08 5.92 0.93
CA SER A 54 6.56 5.73 2.31
C SER A 54 5.64 6.38 3.34
N THR A 55 5.13 7.59 3.05
CA THR A 55 4.23 8.32 3.96
C THR A 55 2.84 7.70 4.03
N CYS A 56 2.38 7.00 2.99
CA CYS A 56 1.08 6.33 2.96
C CYS A 56 1.02 5.09 3.87
N ILE A 57 2.14 4.42 4.17
CA ILE A 57 2.14 3.15 4.92
C ILE A 57 1.49 3.29 6.30
N VAL A 58 1.87 4.32 7.07
CA VAL A 58 1.39 4.51 8.44
C VAL A 58 -0.13 4.80 8.48
N PRO A 59 -0.65 5.81 7.74
CA PRO A 59 -2.09 6.00 7.52
C PRO A 59 -2.85 4.75 7.12
N PHE A 60 -2.27 3.98 6.19
CA PHE A 60 -2.90 2.79 5.64
C PHE A 60 -2.96 1.66 6.67
N LEU A 61 -1.89 1.48 7.46
CA LEU A 61 -1.85 0.55 8.59
C LEU A 61 -2.93 0.87 9.62
N TYR A 62 -3.07 2.15 10.01
CA TYR A 62 -4.14 2.58 10.92
C TYR A 62 -5.53 2.28 10.35
N SER A 63 -5.73 2.53 9.05
CA SER A 63 -6.99 2.24 8.36
C SER A 63 -7.32 0.74 8.43
N ILE A 64 -6.34 -0.14 8.22
CA ILE A 64 -6.55 -1.60 8.31
C ILE A 64 -6.87 -2.02 9.75
N LEU A 65 -6.12 -1.52 10.73
CA LEU A 65 -6.32 -1.86 12.14
C LEU A 65 -7.68 -1.39 12.67
N GLY A 66 -8.13 -0.22 12.21
CA GLY A 66 -9.43 0.37 12.58
C GLY A 66 -10.63 -0.20 11.83
N SER A 67 -10.44 -0.71 10.61
CA SER A 67 -11.56 -1.14 9.76
C SER A 67 -12.36 -2.27 10.39
N GLY A 68 -11.74 -3.23 11.09
CA GLY A 68 -12.40 -4.29 11.88
C GLY A 68 -13.37 -5.22 11.13
N LEU A 69 -13.75 -4.89 9.89
CA LEU A 69 -14.86 -5.46 9.13
C LEU A 69 -14.45 -6.62 8.23
N PHE A 70 -13.17 -6.72 7.88
CA PHE A 70 -12.66 -7.72 6.96
C PHE A 70 -11.62 -8.63 7.63
N GLY A 71 -11.56 -9.88 7.15
CA GLY A 71 -10.61 -10.88 7.66
C GLY A 71 -9.18 -10.35 7.65
N ARG A 72 -8.44 -10.61 8.73
CA ARG A 72 -7.07 -10.13 8.88
C ARG A 72 -6.09 -11.09 8.23
N ILE A 73 -5.35 -10.63 7.22
CA ILE A 73 -4.12 -11.27 6.79
C ILE A 73 -2.95 -10.84 7.68
N PRO A 74 -1.93 -11.70 7.88
CA PRO A 74 -0.73 -11.34 8.63
C PRO A 74 -0.01 -10.13 8.04
N PHE A 75 0.50 -9.25 8.92
CA PHE A 75 1.33 -8.12 8.52
C PHE A 75 2.80 -8.53 8.34
N PRO A 76 3.56 -7.82 7.49
CA PRO A 76 4.98 -8.08 7.34
C PRO A 76 5.71 -7.74 8.64
N MET A 77 6.57 -8.63 9.12
CA MET A 77 7.33 -8.44 10.34
C MET A 77 8.78 -8.04 10.02
N PRO A 78 9.29 -6.92 10.56
CA PRO A 78 10.68 -6.50 10.32
C PRO A 78 11.73 -7.59 10.62
N SER A 79 11.49 -8.46 11.58
CA SER A 79 12.39 -9.57 11.93
C SER A 79 12.38 -10.74 10.93
N LYS A 80 11.41 -10.78 10.00
CA LYS A 80 11.29 -11.80 8.94
C LYS A 80 11.68 -11.24 7.57
N ILE A 81 11.66 -9.92 7.40
CA ILE A 81 12.07 -9.28 6.15
C ILE A 81 13.60 -9.38 6.04
N PRO A 82 14.14 -9.98 4.96
CA PRO A 82 15.58 -10.14 4.78
C PRO A 82 16.21 -8.82 4.26
N PHE A 83 16.10 -7.72 5.00
CA PHE A 83 16.57 -6.40 4.54
C PHE A 83 18.00 -6.42 3.99
N SER A 84 18.91 -7.18 4.61
CA SER A 84 20.30 -7.30 4.16
C SER A 84 20.47 -7.99 2.81
N SER A 85 19.47 -8.70 2.29
CA SER A 85 19.54 -9.33 0.96
C SER A 85 19.16 -8.39 -0.18
N PHE A 86 18.46 -7.29 0.12
CA PHE A 86 17.95 -6.37 -0.92
C PHE A 86 18.21 -4.88 -0.66
N MET A 87 18.68 -4.49 0.53
CA MET A 87 19.07 -3.10 0.83
C MET A 87 20.59 -2.96 0.82
N ASP A 88 21.12 -2.15 -0.10
CA ASP A 88 22.54 -1.77 -0.10
C ASP A 88 22.76 -0.51 0.77
N VAL A 89 22.65 -0.69 2.09
CA VAL A 89 22.64 0.43 3.04
C VAL A 89 23.98 1.20 2.99
N PRO A 90 23.97 2.49 2.62
CA PRO A 90 25.20 3.28 2.55
C PRO A 90 25.81 3.48 3.94
N TRP A 91 27.13 3.65 3.98
CA TRP A 91 27.82 4.02 5.22
C TRP A 91 27.33 5.38 5.75
N VAL A 92 27.00 5.43 7.04
CA VAL A 92 26.38 6.57 7.75
C VAL A 92 27.07 7.92 7.50
N PHE A 93 28.39 7.92 7.26
CA PHE A 93 29.19 9.14 7.06
C PHE A 93 29.53 9.45 5.59
N ARG A 94 29.05 8.64 4.64
CA ARG A 94 29.35 8.78 3.20
C ARG A 94 28.11 8.86 2.32
N GLY A 95 26.94 8.47 2.81
CA GLY A 95 25.67 8.58 2.11
C GLY A 95 24.91 9.87 2.45
N ASN A 96 23.92 10.20 1.61
CA ASN A 96 22.86 11.16 1.93
C ASN A 96 21.54 10.40 2.20
N ALA A 97 20.52 11.12 2.64
CA ALA A 97 19.23 10.54 2.98
C ALA A 97 18.55 9.90 1.75
N GLU A 98 18.78 10.47 0.57
CA GLU A 98 18.23 10.01 -0.70
C GLU A 98 18.78 8.63 -1.09
N VAL A 99 20.11 8.44 -1.02
CA VAL A 99 20.75 7.15 -1.29
C VAL A 99 20.29 6.08 -0.30
N PHE A 100 20.09 6.44 0.97
CA PHE A 100 19.50 5.51 1.94
C PHE A 100 18.05 5.18 1.60
N ALA A 101 17.24 6.16 1.20
CA ALA A 101 15.84 5.96 0.85
C ALA A 101 15.68 5.05 -0.38
N GLU A 102 16.62 5.07 -1.31
CA GLU A 102 16.56 4.31 -2.57
C GLU A 102 17.39 3.02 -2.58
N CYS A 103 18.09 2.68 -1.49
CA CYS A 103 19.05 1.56 -1.48
C CYS A 103 18.42 0.17 -1.69
N HIS A 104 17.09 0.06 -1.59
CA HIS A 104 16.32 -1.15 -1.89
C HIS A 104 15.90 -1.24 -3.36
N VAL A 105 15.79 -0.11 -4.07
CA VAL A 105 15.09 0.00 -5.37
C VAL A 105 15.70 -0.95 -6.39
N GLN A 106 17.02 -0.98 -6.49
CA GLN A 106 17.71 -1.84 -7.45
C GLN A 106 17.37 -3.31 -7.26
N LYS A 107 17.31 -3.83 -6.03
CA LYS A 107 17.01 -5.24 -5.80
C LYS A 107 15.52 -5.55 -5.81
N MET A 108 14.70 -4.65 -5.27
CA MET A 108 13.25 -4.84 -5.21
C MET A 108 12.56 -4.79 -6.57
N THR A 109 13.25 -4.29 -7.60
CA THR A 109 12.80 -4.28 -9.00
C THR A 109 13.45 -5.38 -9.83
N GLU A 110 14.16 -6.35 -9.24
CA GLU A 110 14.64 -7.53 -10.01
C GLU A 110 13.49 -8.54 -10.20
N PRO A 111 13.41 -9.22 -11.37
CA PRO A 111 12.38 -10.24 -11.61
C PRO A 111 12.31 -11.32 -10.53
N ASP A 112 13.47 -11.77 -10.04
CA ASP A 112 13.57 -12.78 -8.98
C ASP A 112 12.97 -12.27 -7.65
N PHE A 113 13.13 -10.98 -7.36
CA PHE A 113 12.55 -10.38 -6.17
C PHE A 113 11.03 -10.22 -6.30
N LEU A 114 10.55 -9.74 -7.45
CA LEU A 114 9.12 -9.51 -7.67
C LEU A 114 8.34 -10.83 -7.77
N THR A 115 8.97 -11.88 -8.29
CA THR A 115 8.36 -13.21 -8.37
C THR A 115 8.09 -13.79 -6.97
N GLY A 116 6.92 -14.40 -6.81
CA GLY A 116 6.51 -15.06 -5.57
C GLY A 116 5.07 -14.73 -5.17
N THR A 117 4.69 -15.15 -3.96
CA THR A 117 3.34 -14.93 -3.45
C THR A 117 3.29 -13.66 -2.61
N TRP A 118 2.39 -12.76 -2.97
CA TRP A 118 2.11 -11.50 -2.29
C TRP A 118 0.71 -11.50 -1.70
N MET A 119 0.48 -10.58 -0.78
CA MET A 119 -0.82 -10.32 -0.16
C MET A 119 -0.90 -8.85 0.22
N GLY A 120 -2.09 -8.34 0.52
CA GLY A 120 -2.22 -6.97 1.00
C GLY A 120 -3.65 -6.48 1.07
N TYR A 121 -3.79 -5.17 1.13
CA TYR A 121 -5.09 -4.50 1.12
C TYR A 121 -5.11 -3.36 0.11
N TYR A 122 -6.32 -2.92 -0.18
CA TYR A 122 -6.60 -1.68 -0.90
C TYR A 122 -7.69 -0.92 -0.14
N THR A 123 -7.77 0.38 -0.33
CA THR A 123 -8.90 1.18 0.14
C THR A 123 -9.82 1.50 -1.02
N ASP A 124 -11.13 1.58 -0.78
CA ASP A 124 -12.11 2.12 -1.72
C ASP A 124 -12.56 3.51 -1.28
N GLN A 125 -12.12 4.50 -2.05
CA GLN A 125 -12.39 5.92 -1.86
C GLN A 125 -13.41 6.46 -2.88
N ARG A 126 -13.98 5.63 -3.75
CA ARG A 126 -15.06 6.05 -4.65
C ARG A 126 -16.34 6.48 -3.90
N PRO A 127 -16.72 5.87 -2.75
CA PRO A 127 -17.92 6.29 -2.00
C PRO A 127 -17.75 7.59 -1.19
N VAL A 128 -16.59 8.26 -1.27
CA VAL A 128 -16.17 9.36 -0.36
C VAL A 128 -16.97 10.66 -0.54
N ASN A 129 -17.87 10.75 -1.52
CA ASN A 129 -18.79 11.90 -1.64
C ASN A 129 -19.61 12.18 -0.36
N HIS A 130 -19.72 11.22 0.58
CA HIS A 130 -20.37 11.42 1.89
C HIS A 130 -19.63 10.79 3.10
N ARG A 131 -18.40 10.32 2.93
CA ARG A 131 -17.65 9.60 3.99
C ARG A 131 -16.29 10.24 4.21
N HIS A 132 -16.01 10.69 5.43
CA HIS A 132 -14.70 11.22 5.81
C HIS A 132 -13.58 10.15 5.88
N PHE A 133 -13.85 8.92 5.43
CA PHE A 133 -12.97 7.77 5.61
C PHE A 133 -12.80 6.97 4.31
N ALA A 134 -11.57 6.50 4.09
CA ALA A 134 -11.27 5.50 3.07
C ALA A 134 -11.63 4.11 3.62
N LEU A 135 -12.58 3.42 2.98
CA LEU A 135 -12.95 2.06 3.40
C LEU A 135 -11.84 1.11 3.01
N VAL A 136 -11.23 0.41 3.96
CA VAL A 136 -10.33 -0.70 3.61
C VAL A 136 -11.17 -1.83 3.04
N GLY A 137 -10.88 -2.24 1.81
CA GLY A 137 -11.54 -3.37 1.17
C GLY A 137 -11.10 -4.72 1.75
N PRO A 138 -11.73 -5.81 1.32
CA PRO A 138 -11.30 -7.16 1.69
C PRO A 138 -9.84 -7.43 1.31
N PRO A 139 -9.13 -8.30 2.05
CA PRO A 139 -7.73 -8.60 1.76
C PRO A 139 -7.56 -9.23 0.38
N MET A 140 -6.53 -8.79 -0.34
CA MET A 140 -6.03 -9.47 -1.52
C MET A 140 -5.06 -10.56 -1.08
N ASN A 141 -5.39 -11.81 -1.39
CA ASN A 141 -4.66 -13.00 -0.97
C ASN A 141 -4.02 -13.69 -2.15
N ASP A 142 -2.92 -14.39 -1.85
CA ASP A 142 -2.26 -15.32 -2.77
C ASP A 142 -2.03 -14.73 -4.17
N ILE A 143 -1.58 -13.48 -4.20
CA ILE A 143 -1.20 -12.77 -5.42
C ILE A 143 0.15 -13.36 -5.88
N ASN A 144 0.09 -14.42 -6.67
CA ASN A 144 1.26 -15.05 -7.26
C ASN A 144 1.72 -14.19 -8.44
N ILE A 145 2.81 -13.46 -8.25
CA ILE A 145 3.45 -12.67 -9.30
C ILE A 145 4.52 -13.53 -9.96
N VAL A 146 4.52 -13.53 -11.28
CA VAL A 146 5.58 -14.09 -12.12
C VAL A 146 6.14 -12.99 -12.99
N ALA A 147 7.34 -12.53 -12.65
CA ALA A 147 8.03 -11.44 -13.33
C ALA A 147 9.15 -11.98 -14.22
N GLU A 148 9.37 -11.35 -15.37
CA GLU A 148 10.48 -11.65 -16.28
C GLU A 148 11.24 -10.37 -16.66
N PRO A 149 12.53 -10.48 -17.04
CA PRO A 149 13.29 -9.35 -17.55
C PRO A 149 12.65 -8.80 -18.84
N SER A 150 12.64 -7.47 -18.97
CA SER A 150 12.24 -6.80 -20.20
C SER A 150 13.47 -6.49 -21.03
N SER A 151 13.29 -6.42 -22.35
CA SER A 151 14.31 -5.96 -23.29
C SER A 151 14.18 -4.47 -23.63
N ALA A 152 13.12 -3.81 -23.15
CA ALA A 152 12.90 -2.38 -23.36
C ALA A 152 13.81 -1.54 -22.46
N LEU A 153 14.30 -0.41 -22.97
CA LEU A 153 15.25 0.45 -22.23
C LEU A 153 14.62 1.14 -21.00
N ASP A 154 13.32 1.44 -21.07
CA ASP A 154 12.60 2.17 -20.01
C ASP A 154 11.93 1.24 -18.98
N GLN A 155 12.06 -0.09 -19.16
CA GLN A 155 11.47 -1.10 -18.30
C GLN A 155 12.55 -2.04 -17.80
N LYS A 156 12.47 -2.43 -16.54
CA LYS A 156 13.33 -3.46 -16.00
C LYS A 156 12.75 -4.86 -16.21
N GLY A 157 11.43 -4.95 -16.27
CA GLY A 157 10.73 -6.20 -16.56
C GLY A 157 9.23 -6.05 -16.57
N HIS A 158 8.57 -7.18 -16.82
CA HIS A 158 7.12 -7.29 -16.96
C HIS A 158 6.56 -8.44 -16.12
N ILE A 159 5.31 -8.30 -15.71
CA ILE A 159 4.52 -9.28 -14.96
C ILE A 159 3.64 -10.04 -15.94
N HIS A 160 3.78 -11.37 -15.98
CA HIS A 160 3.05 -12.22 -16.92
C HIS A 160 1.59 -12.43 -16.53
N CYS A 161 0.69 -11.87 -17.33
CA CYS A 161 -0.75 -11.98 -17.17
C CYS A 161 -1.26 -13.42 -17.01
N SER A 162 -0.84 -14.33 -17.89
CA SER A 162 -1.32 -15.72 -17.92
C SER A 162 -0.75 -16.60 -16.80
N ARG A 163 0.29 -16.12 -16.11
CA ARG A 163 1.00 -16.86 -15.04
C ARG A 163 0.86 -16.20 -13.68
N SER A 164 0.34 -14.97 -13.64
CA SER A 164 0.19 -14.20 -12.41
C SER A 164 -1.29 -14.06 -12.05
N SER A 165 -1.63 -14.50 -10.86
CA SER A 165 -3.02 -14.59 -10.40
C SER A 165 -3.14 -14.30 -8.91
N GLY A 166 -4.34 -13.98 -8.46
CA GLY A 166 -4.66 -13.80 -7.06
C GLY A 166 -6.14 -13.97 -6.78
N PHE A 167 -6.52 -13.79 -5.52
CA PHE A 167 -7.91 -13.93 -5.08
C PHE A 167 -8.28 -12.88 -4.03
N ASP A 168 -9.49 -12.35 -4.13
CA ASP A 168 -10.11 -11.57 -3.05
C ASP A 168 -11.61 -11.86 -2.95
N SER A 169 -12.36 -11.06 -2.19
CA SER A 169 -13.81 -11.25 -1.99
C SER A 169 -14.66 -11.19 -3.26
N HIS A 170 -14.15 -10.58 -4.33
CA HIS A 170 -14.81 -10.49 -5.64
C HIS A 170 -14.42 -11.65 -6.57
N GLY A 171 -13.53 -12.55 -6.12
CA GLY A 171 -13.16 -13.77 -6.83
C GLY A 171 -11.72 -13.74 -7.38
N PRO A 172 -11.40 -14.71 -8.26
CA PRO A 172 -10.07 -14.84 -8.84
C PRO A 172 -9.79 -13.76 -9.90
N PHE A 173 -8.58 -13.23 -9.88
CA PHE A 173 -8.10 -12.21 -10.81
C PHE A 173 -6.71 -12.55 -11.36
N THR A 174 -6.34 -11.93 -12.49
CA THR A 174 -4.99 -11.93 -13.05
C THR A 174 -4.32 -10.57 -12.86
N VAL A 175 -2.98 -10.55 -12.87
CA VAL A 175 -2.19 -9.32 -12.75
C VAL A 175 -1.19 -9.23 -13.90
N CYS A 176 -1.13 -8.08 -14.56
CA CYS A 176 -0.38 -7.88 -15.80
C CYS A 176 0.19 -6.47 -15.78
N GLY A 177 1.50 -6.29 -16.00
CA GLY A 177 2.09 -4.97 -15.79
C GLY A 177 3.59 -4.91 -16.00
N ASP A 178 4.19 -3.79 -15.66
CA ASP A 178 5.59 -3.48 -15.85
C ASP A 178 6.20 -2.91 -14.56
N PHE A 179 7.53 -3.00 -14.46
CA PHE A 179 8.29 -2.35 -13.39
C PHE A 179 9.55 -1.69 -13.95
N HIS A 180 9.91 -0.57 -13.33
CA HIS A 180 10.88 0.36 -13.86
C HIS A 180 12.16 0.41 -13.00
N PRO A 181 13.29 0.84 -13.57
CA PRO A 181 14.55 0.95 -12.83
C PRO A 181 14.51 1.89 -11.62
N ASP A 182 13.59 2.85 -11.62
CA ASP A 182 13.41 3.86 -10.56
C ASP A 182 12.50 3.40 -9.41
N GLY A 183 12.04 2.15 -9.44
CA GLY A 183 11.19 1.60 -8.39
C GLY A 183 9.69 1.71 -8.66
N ARG A 184 9.27 2.35 -9.75
CA ARG A 184 7.86 2.38 -10.14
C ARG A 184 7.40 1.00 -10.59
N VAL A 185 6.16 0.67 -10.25
CA VAL A 185 5.46 -0.56 -10.64
C VAL A 185 4.05 -0.18 -11.09
N GLU A 186 3.69 -0.62 -12.29
CA GLU A 186 2.39 -0.35 -12.89
C GLU A 186 1.77 -1.69 -13.30
N PHE A 187 0.56 -2.00 -12.86
CA PHE A 187 -0.12 -3.22 -13.27
C PHE A 187 -1.63 -3.07 -13.34
N VAL A 188 -2.25 -3.86 -14.19
CA VAL A 188 -3.69 -4.03 -14.29
C VAL A 188 -4.08 -5.31 -13.58
N LYS A 189 -5.11 -5.20 -12.73
CA LYS A 189 -5.81 -6.31 -12.12
C LYS A 189 -7.11 -6.55 -12.88
N SER A 190 -7.27 -7.72 -13.48
CA SER A 190 -8.47 -8.10 -14.25
C SER A 190 -9.15 -9.29 -13.58
N TYR A 191 -10.43 -9.15 -13.23
CA TYR A 191 -11.20 -10.26 -12.67
C TYR A 191 -11.54 -11.28 -13.75
N THR A 192 -11.43 -12.57 -13.45
CA THR A 192 -11.67 -13.63 -14.47
C THR A 192 -13.16 -13.94 -14.65
N LEU A 193 -13.99 -13.64 -13.65
CA LEU A 193 -15.44 -13.88 -13.66
C LEU A 193 -16.25 -12.59 -13.95
N HIS A 194 -15.60 -11.44 -13.98
CA HIS A 194 -16.22 -10.13 -14.13
C HIS A 194 -15.42 -9.28 -15.13
N SER A 195 -16.07 -8.41 -15.89
CA SER A 195 -15.38 -7.49 -16.82
C SER A 195 -14.79 -6.27 -16.10
N TRP A 196 -14.28 -6.46 -14.89
CA TRP A 196 -13.72 -5.38 -14.06
C TRP A 196 -12.22 -5.38 -14.18
N GLU A 197 -11.69 -4.22 -14.53
CA GLU A 197 -10.27 -3.97 -14.64
C GLU A 197 -9.93 -2.71 -13.85
N TRP A 198 -8.87 -2.80 -13.06
CA TRP A 198 -8.38 -1.71 -12.24
C TRP A 198 -6.89 -1.55 -12.47
N GLN A 199 -6.47 -0.32 -12.74
CA GLN A 199 -5.06 0.03 -12.89
C GLN A 199 -4.46 0.33 -11.52
N TYR A 200 -3.27 -0.18 -11.26
CA TYR A 200 -2.50 0.03 -10.04
C TYR A 200 -1.18 0.69 -10.44
N ASN A 201 -0.87 1.81 -9.79
CA ASN A 201 0.37 2.56 -9.98
C ASN A 201 1.00 2.77 -8.62
N GLY A 202 2.22 2.27 -8.43
CA GLY A 202 2.89 2.33 -7.13
C GLY A 202 4.40 2.32 -7.25
N VAL A 203 5.04 2.22 -6.09
CA VAL A 203 6.49 2.21 -5.91
C VAL A 203 6.89 1.11 -4.95
N VAL A 204 8.05 0.51 -5.20
CA VAL A 204 8.68 -0.40 -4.25
C VAL A 204 9.16 0.40 -3.03
N VAL A 205 8.86 -0.11 -1.85
CA VAL A 205 9.33 0.38 -0.55
C VAL A 205 9.89 -0.83 0.22
N PRO A 206 10.76 -0.65 1.23
CA PRO A 206 11.33 -1.80 1.97
C PRO A 206 10.30 -2.75 2.62
N PHE A 207 9.03 -2.35 2.68
CA PHE A 207 7.91 -3.10 3.22
C PHE A 207 6.89 -3.57 2.16
N GLY A 208 7.23 -3.51 0.87
CA GLY A 208 6.41 -4.05 -0.22
C GLY A 208 6.24 -3.09 -1.39
N ILE A 209 5.04 -3.07 -1.97
CA ILE A 209 4.66 -2.14 -3.03
C ILE A 209 3.46 -1.34 -2.52
N VAL A 210 3.59 -0.02 -2.56
CA VAL A 210 2.55 0.93 -2.10
C VAL A 210 2.19 1.83 -3.26
N GLY A 211 0.93 2.16 -3.39
CA GLY A 211 0.47 2.97 -4.50
C GLY A 211 -0.98 3.36 -4.43
N ARG A 212 -1.50 3.72 -5.60
CA ARG A 212 -2.90 4.00 -5.84
C ARG A 212 -3.46 3.08 -6.91
N TRP A 213 -4.77 2.88 -6.87
CA TRP A 213 -5.50 2.23 -7.93
C TRP A 213 -6.57 3.16 -8.50
N SER A 214 -6.90 2.96 -9.77
CA SER A 214 -7.87 3.74 -10.54
C SER A 214 -8.65 2.83 -11.47
N ASP A 215 -9.74 3.34 -12.04
CA ASP A 215 -10.27 2.75 -13.26
C ASP A 215 -9.32 3.01 -14.46
N LEU A 216 -9.68 2.45 -15.61
CA LEU A 216 -8.93 2.60 -16.86
C LEU A 216 -9.00 4.02 -17.45
N GLU A 217 -9.91 4.86 -16.98
CA GLU A 217 -9.98 6.28 -17.35
C GLU A 217 -9.09 7.15 -16.45
N GLY A 218 -8.43 6.54 -15.45
CA GLY A 218 -7.56 7.22 -14.50
C GLY A 218 -8.31 7.84 -13.31
N ASN A 219 -9.62 7.58 -13.16
CA ASN A 219 -10.36 8.06 -12.00
C ASN A 219 -9.88 7.33 -10.76
N PHE A 220 -9.46 8.11 -9.76
CA PHE A 220 -8.90 7.61 -8.52
C PHE A 220 -9.90 6.71 -7.76
N GLY A 221 -9.47 5.47 -7.50
CA GLY A 221 -10.24 4.48 -6.74
C GLY A 221 -9.82 4.39 -5.28
N GLY A 222 -8.52 4.55 -4.99
CA GLY A 222 -7.98 4.53 -3.64
C GLY A 222 -6.51 4.17 -3.60
N HIS A 223 -6.00 3.84 -2.41
CA HIS A 223 -4.63 3.40 -2.19
C HIS A 223 -4.53 1.87 -2.10
N PHE A 224 -3.33 1.32 -2.27
CA PHE A 224 -3.04 -0.08 -2.00
C PHE A 224 -1.68 -0.26 -1.33
N TRP A 225 -1.55 -1.36 -0.59
CA TRP A 225 -0.28 -1.83 -0.07
C TRP A 225 -0.27 -3.36 -0.14
N ILE A 226 0.71 -3.91 -0.85
CA ILE A 226 0.98 -5.35 -0.94
C ILE A 226 2.39 -5.67 -0.48
N TRP A 227 2.59 -6.84 0.12
CA TRP A 227 3.87 -7.34 0.63
C TRP A 227 4.02 -8.84 0.36
N LYS A 228 5.25 -9.36 0.40
CA LYS A 228 5.49 -10.79 0.20
C LYS A 228 4.97 -11.60 1.39
N LYS A 229 4.35 -12.74 1.10
CA LYS A 229 3.75 -13.65 2.09
C LYS A 229 4.77 -14.23 3.07
N ASP A 230 6.01 -14.44 2.63
CA ASP A 230 7.11 -14.98 3.42
C ASP A 230 7.70 -13.98 4.43
N TRP A 231 7.33 -12.69 4.35
CA TRP A 231 7.70 -11.68 5.34
C TRP A 231 6.78 -11.67 6.57
N CYS A 232 5.69 -12.43 6.51
CA CYS A 232 4.76 -12.55 7.61
C CYS A 232 5.16 -13.70 8.54
N ASP A 233 4.72 -13.65 9.80
CA ASP A 233 4.84 -14.85 10.63
C ASP A 233 3.89 -15.93 10.11
N THR A 234 4.39 -17.16 10.04
CA THR A 234 3.59 -18.34 9.70
C THR A 234 2.73 -18.79 10.87
N GLN A 235 2.76 -18.07 12.00
CA GLN A 235 1.78 -18.22 13.08
C GLN A 235 0.44 -17.63 12.63
N THR A 236 -0.21 -18.33 11.72
CA THR A 236 -1.67 -18.40 11.67
C THR A 236 -2.19 -18.92 13.03
N PRO A 237 -3.45 -18.62 13.39
CA PRO A 237 -4.10 -19.29 14.51
C PRO A 237 -3.95 -20.81 14.47
#